data_AF-A0A8C7DYK8-F1
#
_entry.id   AF-A0A8C7DYK8-F1
#
_cell.length_a   1.000
_cell.length_b   1.000
_cell.length_c   1.000
_cell.angle_alpha   90.00
_cell.angle_beta   90.00
_cell.angle_gamma   90.00
#
_symmetry.space_group_name_H-M   'P 1'
#
loop_
_entity.id
_entity.type
_entity.pdbx_description
1 polymer ?
#
loop_
_entity_poly.entity_id
_entity_poly.type
_entity_poly.pdbx_seq_one_letter_code
_entity_poly.pdbx_strand_id
1 'polypeptide(L)'
;DLTSLSVWGWGGLGVVLFLITFGPFAIFYLAFYICCVVGGGFAVTLLFGKTNSERHLEKCEHSYLPATQTGILKTLDEMRLEQKPIKIDRRLTGSNYIDEPLQQVIQFALRDYIQYWYYTLSEDESFLLEIRQTVQNALVQFSTRSKEVDWQPYFTTRLVDDFATHLRVFRKAQDRLEHDCGDGEMVESFFEAEVEMERSVCRDVVCTSLKDEEGFLRDLCEVLLYLLLPPGDFHNKNMRYFLREILARGVLLPLVNQLSDPDYINQFVIWMIRDSSCNYEAFMNILKLTDKVSELEAVKDKALEELQYLRSLDTAGDDINVIKNQINSLLFVKKVCETRIQRLQSGKEVDTLKLAANLGKLCIIPLEHVLVHNIALQFFMDYMQAAGAQAELFFWLTVEGYRVTAQQQLEVMEGWQKDGKKGGSTQGLLKAAALGVYEQYLSDKKLLSYILNYFSLSSSTESFNGSPTGSINLVSPRQSLRHTSAQCSH
;
A
#
# COMPACT_ATOMS: atom_id res chain seq x y z
N ASP A 1 -40.23 -85.91 -52.73
CA ASP A 1 -39.79 -84.67 -52.07
C ASP A 1 -39.05 -84.96 -50.76
N LEU A 2 -37.74 -85.24 -50.84
CA LEU A 2 -36.85 -85.39 -49.68
C LEU A 2 -36.03 -84.12 -49.42
N THR A 3 -36.54 -82.97 -49.83
CA THR A 3 -35.90 -81.65 -49.72
C THR A 3 -36.47 -80.82 -48.56
N SER A 4 -36.86 -81.47 -47.46
CA SER A 4 -37.24 -80.80 -46.21
C SER A 4 -36.75 -81.53 -44.96
N LEU A 5 -35.58 -82.17 -45.02
CA LEU A 5 -34.90 -82.59 -43.79
C LEU A 5 -34.24 -81.37 -43.16
N SER A 6 -34.81 -80.92 -42.04
CA SER A 6 -34.23 -79.93 -41.13
C SER A 6 -32.74 -80.22 -40.88
N VAL A 7 -31.92 -79.19 -40.70
CA VAL A 7 -30.48 -79.30 -40.35
C VAL A 7 -30.24 -80.29 -39.19
N TRP A 8 -31.22 -80.39 -38.28
CA TRP A 8 -31.25 -81.34 -37.18
C TRP A 8 -31.40 -82.81 -37.62
N GLY A 9 -32.08 -83.09 -38.72
CA GLY A 9 -32.23 -84.43 -39.28
C GLY A 9 -30.95 -84.95 -39.93
N TRP A 10 -30.25 -84.11 -40.70
CA TRP A 10 -28.94 -84.45 -41.25
C TRP A 10 -27.86 -84.54 -40.16
N GLY A 11 -27.92 -83.66 -39.14
CA GLY A 11 -27.08 -83.75 -37.95
C GLY A 11 -27.31 -85.05 -37.17
N GLY A 12 -28.56 -85.44 -36.95
CA GLY A 12 -28.92 -86.69 -36.26
C GLY A 12 -28.47 -87.95 -37.02
N LEU A 13 -28.64 -87.99 -38.34
CA LEU A 13 -28.13 -89.08 -39.18
C LEU A 13 -26.60 -89.21 -39.09
N GLY A 14 -25.89 -88.07 -39.08
CA GLY A 14 -24.44 -88.04 -38.91
C GLY A 14 -23.98 -88.60 -37.56
N VAL A 15 -24.67 -88.24 -36.47
CA VAL A 15 -24.36 -88.74 -35.12
C VAL A 15 -24.60 -90.25 -35.01
N VAL A 16 -25.69 -90.76 -35.59
CA VAL A 16 -26.00 -92.20 -35.57
C VAL A 16 -25.00 -93.02 -36.38
N LEU A 17 -24.65 -92.56 -37.59
CA LEU A 17 -23.61 -93.21 -38.41
C LEU A 17 -22.26 -93.19 -37.68
N PHE A 18 -21.89 -92.08 -37.06
CA PHE A 18 -20.64 -91.93 -36.30
C PHE A 18 -20.56 -92.88 -35.10
N LEU A 19 -21.66 -93.04 -34.35
CA LEU A 19 -21.74 -93.98 -33.22
C LEU A 19 -21.69 -95.45 -33.66
N ILE A 20 -22.25 -95.79 -34.83
CA ILE A 20 -22.17 -97.15 -35.38
C ILE A 20 -20.75 -97.48 -35.86
N THR A 21 -20.07 -96.55 -36.53
CA THR A 21 -18.74 -96.81 -37.10
C THR A 21 -17.62 -96.81 -36.06
N PHE A 22 -17.72 -95.96 -35.02
CA PHE A 22 -16.65 -95.79 -34.03
C PHE A 22 -17.01 -96.32 -32.63
N GLY A 23 -18.23 -96.81 -32.43
CA GLY A 23 -18.71 -97.39 -31.17
C GLY A 23 -19.05 -96.36 -30.08
N PRO A 24 -19.50 -96.81 -28.89
CA PRO A 24 -19.91 -95.92 -27.80
C PRO A 24 -18.74 -95.08 -27.22
N PHE A 25 -17.49 -95.46 -27.51
CA PHE A 25 -16.30 -94.72 -27.07
C PHE A 25 -15.93 -93.55 -27.98
N ALA A 26 -16.59 -93.38 -29.12
CA ALA A 26 -16.31 -92.32 -30.09
C ALA A 26 -16.40 -90.90 -29.48
N ILE A 27 -17.31 -90.69 -28.53
CA ILE A 27 -17.47 -89.41 -27.82
C ILE A 27 -16.23 -89.11 -26.96
N PHE A 28 -15.66 -90.13 -26.30
CA PHE A 28 -14.45 -89.96 -25.49
C PHE A 28 -13.23 -89.64 -26.36
N TYR A 29 -13.09 -90.29 -27.52
CA TYR A 29 -12.03 -89.96 -28.47
C TYR A 29 -12.18 -88.54 -29.02
N LEU A 30 -13.39 -88.14 -29.40
CA LEU A 30 -13.67 -86.78 -29.88
C LEU A 30 -13.34 -85.73 -28.80
N ALA A 31 -13.76 -85.97 -27.56
CA ALA A 31 -13.45 -85.09 -26.43
C ALA A 31 -11.92 -85.02 -26.18
N PHE A 32 -11.21 -86.15 -26.25
CA PHE A 32 -9.76 -86.18 -26.12
C PHE A 32 -9.06 -85.37 -27.23
N TYR A 33 -9.46 -85.53 -28.49
CA TYR A 33 -8.91 -84.76 -29.60
C TYR A 33 -9.18 -83.26 -29.45
N ILE A 34 -10.38 -82.86 -29.02
CA ILE A 34 -10.69 -81.45 -28.75
C ILE A 34 -9.79 -80.92 -27.63
N CYS A 35 -9.62 -81.65 -26.53
CA CYS A 35 -8.72 -81.26 -25.44
C CYS A 35 -7.26 -81.15 -25.89
N CYS A 36 -6.78 -82.07 -26.74
CA CYS A 36 -5.43 -81.99 -27.30
C CYS A 36 -5.24 -80.80 -28.24
N VAL A 37 -6.24 -80.45 -29.05
CA VAL A 37 -6.19 -79.30 -29.95
C VAL A 37 -6.24 -77.98 -29.16
N VAL A 38 -7.13 -77.87 -28.18
CA VAL A 38 -7.23 -76.67 -27.33
C VAL A 38 -5.98 -76.51 -26.47
N GLY A 39 -5.53 -77.59 -25.82
CA GLY A 39 -4.31 -77.59 -25.01
C GLY A 39 -3.04 -77.34 -25.84
N GLY A 40 -2.93 -77.98 -27.01
CA GLY A 40 -1.84 -77.75 -27.95
C GLY A 40 -1.83 -76.34 -28.52
N GLY A 41 -2.99 -75.81 -28.90
CA GLY A 41 -3.14 -74.43 -29.36
C GLY A 41 -2.77 -73.41 -28.27
N PHE A 42 -3.18 -73.66 -27.02
CA PHE A 42 -2.79 -72.84 -25.88
C PHE A 42 -1.28 -72.90 -25.62
N ALA A 43 -0.68 -74.10 -25.65
CA ALA A 43 0.76 -74.28 -25.48
C ALA A 43 1.57 -73.59 -26.58
N VAL A 44 1.15 -73.71 -27.85
CA VAL A 44 1.78 -73.01 -28.98
C VAL A 44 1.66 -71.50 -28.83
N THR A 45 0.49 -71.00 -28.40
CA THR A 45 0.29 -69.55 -28.18
C THR A 45 1.16 -69.03 -27.04
N LEU A 46 1.29 -69.80 -25.95
CA LEU A 46 2.17 -69.45 -24.82
C LEU A 46 3.65 -69.51 -25.20
N LEU A 47 4.08 -70.56 -25.92
CA LEU A 47 5.47 -70.70 -26.35
C LEU A 47 5.82 -69.64 -27.40
N PHE A 48 4.94 -69.39 -28.37
CA PHE A 48 5.11 -68.34 -29.36
C PHE A 48 5.09 -66.95 -28.70
N GLY A 49 4.20 -66.72 -27.73
CA GLY A 49 4.17 -65.52 -26.91
C GLY A 49 5.46 -65.32 -26.12
N LYS A 50 5.96 -66.37 -25.47
CA LYS A 50 7.23 -66.37 -24.74
C LYS A 50 8.40 -66.06 -25.67
N THR A 51 8.55 -66.79 -26.77
CA THR A 51 9.63 -66.57 -27.74
C THR A 51 9.54 -65.18 -28.37
N ASN A 52 8.34 -64.68 -28.68
CA ASN A 52 8.19 -63.34 -29.22
C ASN A 52 8.47 -62.26 -28.16
N SER A 53 8.12 -62.49 -26.89
CA SER A 53 8.48 -61.59 -25.79
C SER A 53 9.99 -61.58 -25.53
N GLU A 54 10.66 -62.74 -25.58
CA GLU A 54 12.11 -62.85 -25.42
C GLU A 54 12.81 -62.13 -26.57
N ARG A 55 12.34 -62.34 -27.82
CA ARG A 55 12.88 -61.65 -29.00
C ARG A 55 12.59 -60.15 -29.02
N HIS A 56 11.49 -59.71 -28.40
CA HIS A 56 11.19 -58.29 -28.19
C HIS A 56 12.08 -57.69 -27.10
N LEU A 57 12.29 -58.41 -26.00
CA LEU A 57 13.21 -58.04 -24.92
C LEU A 57 14.64 -57.92 -25.44
N GLU A 58 15.10 -58.87 -26.26
CA GLU A 58 16.41 -58.91 -26.90
C GLU A 58 16.58 -57.74 -27.90
N LYS A 59 15.51 -57.36 -28.62
CA LYS A 59 15.49 -56.14 -29.45
C LYS A 59 15.52 -54.84 -28.62
N CYS A 60 14.91 -54.83 -27.44
CA CYS A 60 14.99 -53.70 -26.51
C CYS A 60 16.37 -53.60 -25.86
N GLU A 61 17.01 -54.74 -25.57
CA GLU A 61 18.37 -54.83 -25.03
C GLU A 61 19.43 -54.39 -26.06
N HIS A 62 19.22 -54.68 -27.35
CA HIS A 62 20.06 -54.20 -28.45
C HIS A 62 19.67 -52.82 -29.01
N SER A 63 18.50 -52.27 -28.65
CA SER A 63 18.16 -50.88 -28.94
C SER A 63 18.84 -50.00 -27.90
N TYR A 64 20.07 -49.59 -28.21
CA TYR A 64 20.87 -48.62 -27.49
C TYR A 64 20.10 -47.33 -27.13
N LEU A 65 19.34 -47.34 -26.05
CA LEU A 65 19.62 -46.37 -25.01
C LEU A 65 20.70 -47.03 -24.14
N PRO A 66 21.90 -46.45 -24.03
CA PRO A 66 22.87 -46.98 -23.09
C PRO A 66 22.20 -47.05 -21.72
N ALA A 67 22.45 -48.14 -20.98
CA ALA A 67 22.13 -48.14 -19.56
C ALA A 67 22.67 -46.83 -18.98
N THR A 68 21.86 -46.10 -18.22
CA THR A 68 22.29 -44.94 -17.43
C THR A 68 23.22 -45.43 -16.32
N GLN A 69 24.35 -46.04 -16.69
CA GLN A 69 25.35 -46.61 -15.81
C GLN A 69 26.06 -45.50 -15.05
N THR A 70 26.24 -44.33 -15.65
CA THR A 70 26.72 -43.16 -14.91
C THR A 70 25.59 -42.53 -14.12
N GLY A 71 24.39 -42.34 -14.68
CA GLY A 71 23.29 -41.67 -13.99
C GLY A 71 22.93 -42.33 -12.65
N ILE A 72 22.59 -43.62 -12.66
CA ILE A 72 22.08 -44.29 -11.45
C ILE A 72 23.18 -44.52 -10.42
N LEU A 73 24.37 -44.99 -10.83
CA LEU A 73 25.49 -45.17 -9.91
C LEU A 73 26.01 -43.82 -9.39
N LYS A 74 26.07 -42.78 -10.22
CA LYS A 74 26.41 -41.42 -9.77
C LYS A 74 25.35 -40.86 -8.84
N THR A 75 24.05 -41.07 -9.10
CA THR A 75 23.00 -40.67 -8.16
C THR A 75 23.05 -41.51 -6.88
N LEU A 76 23.44 -42.78 -6.95
CA LEU A 76 23.60 -43.65 -5.79
C LEU A 76 24.84 -43.26 -4.97
N ASP A 77 25.92 -42.88 -5.63
CA ASP A 77 27.13 -42.36 -5.00
C ASP A 77 26.88 -40.94 -4.44
N GLU A 78 26.10 -40.10 -5.12
CA GLU A 78 25.63 -38.79 -4.63
C GLU A 78 24.64 -38.93 -3.46
N MET A 79 23.76 -39.94 -3.47
CA MET A 79 22.90 -40.29 -2.35
C MET A 79 23.67 -40.93 -1.18
N ARG A 80 24.82 -41.56 -1.44
CA ARG A 80 25.71 -42.15 -0.43
C ARG A 80 26.71 -41.16 0.15
N LEU A 81 27.00 -40.05 -0.55
CA LEU A 81 27.77 -38.97 0.01
C LEU A 81 26.96 -38.38 1.17
N GLU A 82 27.50 -38.50 2.39
CA GLU A 82 26.92 -37.90 3.59
C GLU A 82 26.53 -36.45 3.29
N GLN A 83 25.25 -36.13 3.48
CA GLN A 83 24.75 -34.77 3.40
C GLN A 83 25.65 -33.92 4.30
N LYS A 84 26.38 -32.97 3.70
CA LYS A 84 27.24 -32.06 4.46
C LYS A 84 26.39 -31.46 5.57
N PRO A 85 26.85 -31.46 6.83
CA PRO A 85 26.06 -30.92 7.92
C PRO A 85 25.71 -29.48 7.59
N ILE A 86 24.41 -29.22 7.42
CA ILE A 86 23.91 -27.89 7.09
C ILE A 86 24.20 -27.02 8.31
N LYS A 87 25.20 -26.15 8.18
CA LYS A 87 25.56 -25.18 9.22
C LYS A 87 24.60 -24.01 9.12
N ILE A 88 23.61 -24.01 10.01
CA ILE A 88 22.58 -22.97 10.12
C ILE A 88 23.07 -21.92 11.11
N ASP A 89 23.36 -20.71 10.63
CA ASP A 89 23.66 -19.59 11.53
C ASP A 89 22.37 -19.15 12.22
N ARG A 90 22.43 -18.92 13.54
CA ARG A 90 21.28 -18.40 14.30
C ARG A 90 21.06 -16.91 14.04
N ARG A 91 22.10 -16.19 13.63
CA ARG A 91 22.05 -14.74 13.40
C ARG A 91 21.36 -14.44 12.07
N LEU A 92 20.30 -13.62 12.11
CA LEU A 92 19.53 -13.21 10.92
C LEU A 92 19.72 -11.72 10.65
N THR A 93 19.34 -10.89 11.61
CA THR A 93 19.39 -9.43 11.53
C THR A 93 20.59 -8.85 12.26
N GLY A 94 21.15 -9.60 13.22
CA GLY A 94 22.22 -9.15 14.11
C GLY A 94 21.75 -8.46 15.39
N SER A 95 20.44 -8.46 15.65
CA SER A 95 19.85 -8.10 16.93
C SER A 95 19.22 -9.33 17.57
N ASN A 96 19.72 -9.76 18.73
CA ASN A 96 19.19 -10.94 19.44
C ASN A 96 17.71 -10.78 19.83
N TYR A 97 17.24 -9.54 20.05
CA TYR A 97 15.85 -9.25 20.39
C TYR A 97 14.89 -9.59 19.26
N ILE A 98 15.33 -9.48 18.00
CA ILE A 98 14.54 -9.77 16.80
C ILE A 98 14.80 -11.19 16.32
N ASP A 99 16.06 -11.63 16.36
CA ASP A 99 16.49 -12.93 15.84
C ASP A 99 15.86 -14.09 16.63
N GLU A 100 15.74 -13.99 17.95
CA GLU A 100 15.16 -15.09 18.75
C GLU A 100 13.66 -15.31 18.46
N PRO A 101 12.78 -14.29 18.46
CA PRO A 101 11.40 -14.45 18.00
C PRO A 101 11.29 -14.93 16.56
N LEU A 102 12.12 -14.42 15.63
CA LEU A 102 12.10 -14.87 14.23
C LEU A 102 12.46 -16.36 14.10
N GLN A 103 13.48 -16.82 14.84
CA GLN A 103 13.84 -18.24 14.84
C GLN A 103 12.70 -19.12 15.39
N GLN A 104 11.96 -18.64 16.40
CA GLN A 104 10.78 -19.33 16.91
C GLN A 104 9.65 -19.37 15.87
N VAL A 105 9.38 -18.27 15.18
CA VAL A 105 8.38 -18.20 14.10
C VAL A 105 8.73 -19.19 12.99
N ILE A 106 9.99 -19.24 12.55
CA ILE A 106 10.45 -20.22 11.54
C ILE A 106 10.25 -21.65 12.06
N GLN A 107 10.65 -21.92 13.31
CA GLN A 107 10.49 -23.25 13.90
C GLN A 107 9.02 -23.69 13.95
N PHE A 108 8.11 -22.81 14.38
CA PHE A 108 6.69 -23.13 14.46
C PHE A 108 6.07 -23.27 13.08
N ALA A 109 6.45 -22.43 12.11
CA ALA A 109 5.97 -22.54 10.73
C ALA A 109 6.38 -23.89 10.08
N LEU A 110 7.65 -24.29 10.23
CA LEU A 110 8.12 -25.58 9.71
C LEU A 110 7.39 -26.75 10.39
N ARG A 111 7.20 -26.69 11.72
CA ARG A 111 6.51 -27.73 12.50
C ARG A 111 5.05 -27.86 12.09
N ASP A 112 4.32 -26.74 12.03
CA ASP A 112 2.86 -26.76 11.91
C ASP A 112 2.40 -26.92 10.47
N TYR A 113 3.15 -26.39 9.48
CA TYR A 113 2.72 -26.40 8.07
C TYR A 113 3.48 -27.38 7.17
N ILE A 114 4.66 -27.88 7.58
CA ILE A 114 5.49 -28.72 6.71
C ILE A 114 5.71 -30.12 7.32
N GLN A 115 6.16 -30.17 8.57
CA GLN A 115 6.54 -31.41 9.24
C GLN A 115 5.40 -32.43 9.30
N TYR A 116 4.16 -31.96 9.52
CA TYR A 116 2.97 -32.82 9.60
C TYR A 116 2.78 -33.72 8.37
N TRP A 117 2.81 -33.16 7.16
CA TRP A 117 2.62 -33.94 5.94
C TRP A 117 3.93 -34.56 5.45
N TYR A 118 5.07 -33.92 5.70
CA TYR A 118 6.36 -34.42 5.21
C TYR A 118 6.74 -35.75 5.86
N TYR A 119 6.52 -35.93 7.16
CA TYR A 119 6.79 -37.19 7.84
C TYR A 119 5.85 -38.35 7.45
N THR A 120 4.80 -38.07 6.69
CA THR A 120 4.02 -39.15 6.04
C THR A 120 4.70 -39.70 4.79
N LEU A 121 5.67 -38.97 4.22
CA LEU A 121 6.36 -39.29 2.98
C LEU A 121 7.80 -39.78 3.22
N SER A 122 8.54 -39.16 4.15
CA SER A 122 9.94 -39.45 4.41
C SER A 122 10.33 -39.12 5.86
N GLU A 123 11.27 -39.89 6.43
CA GLU A 123 11.87 -39.64 7.74
C GLU A 123 13.15 -38.78 7.64
N ASP A 124 13.59 -38.43 6.43
CA ASP A 124 14.83 -37.66 6.22
C ASP A 124 14.70 -36.20 6.69
N GLU A 125 15.48 -35.77 7.69
CA GLU A 125 15.43 -34.41 8.22
C GLU A 125 16.03 -33.36 7.28
N SER A 126 16.81 -33.77 6.28
CA SER A 126 17.58 -32.85 5.45
C SER A 126 16.71 -31.92 4.61
N PHE A 127 15.57 -32.38 4.13
CA PHE A 127 14.59 -31.51 3.45
C PHE A 127 14.13 -30.35 4.35
N LEU A 128 13.85 -30.61 5.63
CA LEU A 128 13.42 -29.58 6.58
C LEU A 128 14.56 -28.60 6.88
N LEU A 129 15.79 -29.11 6.97
CA LEU A 129 16.99 -28.29 7.16
C LEU A 129 17.29 -27.41 5.95
N GLU A 130 17.11 -27.92 4.72
CA GLU A 130 17.28 -27.15 3.49
C GLU A 130 16.25 -26.02 3.38
N ILE A 131 14.96 -26.31 3.64
CA ILE A 131 13.92 -25.25 3.66
C ILE A 131 14.28 -24.20 4.71
N ARG A 132 14.67 -24.63 5.91
CA ARG A 132 15.09 -23.70 6.97
C ARG A 132 16.23 -22.81 6.50
N GLN A 133 17.24 -23.40 5.87
CA GLN A 133 18.39 -22.66 5.37
C GLN A 133 17.98 -21.67 4.27
N THR A 134 17.13 -22.05 3.32
CA THR A 134 16.63 -21.14 2.27
C THR A 134 15.86 -19.96 2.88
N VAL A 135 14.96 -20.22 3.85
CA VAL A 135 14.22 -19.15 4.55
C VAL A 135 15.16 -18.22 5.30
N GLN A 136 16.14 -18.75 6.02
CA GLN A 136 17.10 -17.92 6.74
C GLN A 136 17.99 -17.11 5.81
N ASN A 137 18.48 -17.71 4.72
CA ASN A 137 19.25 -17.00 3.71
C ASN A 137 18.45 -15.84 3.12
N ALA A 138 17.17 -16.07 2.78
CA ALA A 138 16.28 -15.02 2.31
C ALA A 138 16.08 -13.91 3.35
N LEU A 139 15.92 -14.24 4.63
CA LEU A 139 15.79 -13.25 5.71
C LEU A 139 17.09 -12.45 5.95
N VAL A 140 18.25 -13.11 5.86
CA VAL A 140 19.56 -12.44 5.96
C VAL A 140 19.77 -11.48 4.79
N GLN A 141 19.41 -11.89 3.57
CA GLN A 141 19.45 -11.01 2.40
C GLN A 141 18.47 -9.85 2.57
N PHE A 142 17.24 -10.12 3.00
CA PHE A 142 16.24 -9.09 3.29
C PHE A 142 16.76 -8.09 4.32
N SER A 143 17.35 -8.56 5.43
CA SER A 143 17.91 -7.70 6.47
C SER A 143 19.07 -6.85 5.95
N THR A 144 19.97 -7.44 5.17
CA THR A 144 21.11 -6.73 4.57
C THR A 144 20.63 -5.63 3.64
N ARG A 145 19.71 -5.95 2.72
CA ARG A 145 19.14 -4.97 1.78
C ARG A 145 18.34 -3.89 2.50
N SER A 146 17.58 -4.24 3.54
CA SER A 146 16.85 -3.26 4.35
C SER A 146 17.77 -2.26 5.04
N LYS A 147 19.02 -2.64 5.37
CA LYS A 147 20.01 -1.71 5.94
C LYS A 147 20.65 -0.79 4.89
N GLU A 148 20.60 -1.15 3.61
CA GLU A 148 21.07 -0.32 2.51
C GLU A 148 20.06 0.79 2.15
N VAL A 149 18.81 0.66 2.60
CA VAL A 149 17.77 1.66 2.39
C VAL A 149 17.87 2.79 3.41
N ASP A 150 17.91 4.03 2.91
CA ASP A 150 17.82 5.21 3.76
C ASP A 150 16.35 5.46 4.16
N TRP A 151 15.98 4.97 5.34
CA TRP A 151 14.62 5.04 5.87
C TRP A 151 14.19 6.45 6.27
N GLN A 152 15.13 7.33 6.63
CA GLN A 152 14.81 8.68 7.07
C GLN A 152 14.09 9.49 5.98
N PRO A 153 14.68 9.73 4.79
CA PRO A 153 13.99 10.46 3.73
C PRO A 153 12.78 9.69 3.21
N TYR A 154 12.79 8.36 3.24
CA TYR A 154 11.62 7.58 2.86
C TYR A 154 10.40 7.91 3.71
N PHE A 155 10.53 7.85 5.05
CA PHE A 155 9.41 8.11 5.96
C PHE A 155 9.07 9.59 6.12
N THR A 156 10.06 10.50 6.06
CA THR A 156 9.81 11.92 6.33
C THR A 156 9.43 12.73 5.10
N THR A 157 9.81 12.28 3.90
CA THR A 157 9.54 13.00 2.65
C THR A 157 8.71 12.17 1.70
N ARG A 158 9.27 11.09 1.14
CA ARG A 158 8.64 10.33 0.05
C ARG A 158 7.24 9.81 0.41
N LEU A 159 7.13 9.11 1.53
CA LEU A 159 5.85 8.56 1.98
C LEU A 159 4.81 9.67 2.27
N VAL A 160 5.26 10.78 2.87
CA VAL A 160 4.40 11.92 3.19
C VAL A 160 3.95 12.63 1.92
N ASP A 161 4.84 12.78 0.94
CA ASP A 161 4.55 13.40 -0.35
C ASP A 161 3.59 12.53 -1.18
N ASP A 162 3.75 11.21 -1.17
CA ASP A 162 2.83 10.26 -1.82
C ASP A 162 1.44 10.35 -1.18
N PHE A 163 1.37 10.35 0.16
CA PHE A 163 0.10 10.51 0.88
C PHE A 163 -0.55 11.88 0.62
N ALA A 164 0.24 12.95 0.64
CA ALA A 164 -0.24 14.30 0.35
C ALA A 164 -0.74 14.40 -1.10
N THR A 165 -0.08 13.73 -2.04
CA THR A 165 -0.50 13.70 -3.44
C THR A 165 -1.81 12.93 -3.60
N HIS A 166 -1.94 11.75 -2.97
CA HIS A 166 -3.20 11.01 -2.92
C HIS A 166 -4.35 11.86 -2.35
N LEU A 167 -4.12 12.61 -1.27
CA LEU A 167 -5.12 13.53 -0.71
C LEU A 167 -5.50 14.67 -1.66
N ARG A 168 -4.55 15.23 -2.41
CA ARG A 168 -4.85 16.28 -3.40
C ARG A 168 -5.67 15.73 -4.56
N VAL A 169 -5.33 14.55 -5.06
CA VAL A 169 -6.10 13.85 -6.11
C VAL A 169 -7.52 13.57 -5.61
N PHE A 170 -7.66 13.04 -4.39
CA PHE A 170 -8.97 12.77 -3.78
C PHE A 170 -9.82 14.04 -3.66
N ARG A 171 -9.27 15.15 -3.16
CA ARG A 171 -10.01 16.42 -3.06
C ARG A 171 -10.45 16.93 -4.43
N LYS A 172 -9.56 16.88 -5.42
CA LYS A 172 -9.90 17.27 -6.79
C LYS A 172 -11.02 16.40 -7.38
N ALA A 173 -11.01 15.10 -7.10
CA ALA A 173 -12.06 14.19 -7.52
C ALA A 173 -13.40 14.47 -6.81
N GLN A 174 -13.36 14.79 -5.52
CA GLN A 174 -14.53 15.19 -4.74
C GLN A 174 -15.13 16.50 -5.27
N ASP A 175 -14.31 17.53 -5.52
CA ASP A 175 -14.74 18.82 -6.05
C ASP A 175 -15.47 18.67 -7.40
N ARG A 176 -15.02 17.72 -8.25
CA ARG A 176 -15.70 17.39 -9.51
C ARG A 176 -17.09 16.82 -9.29
N LEU A 177 -17.24 15.87 -8.37
CA LEU A 177 -18.54 15.26 -8.06
C LEU A 177 -19.54 16.25 -7.45
N GLU A 178 -19.04 17.24 -6.71
CA GLU A 178 -19.89 18.29 -6.15
C GLU A 178 -20.36 19.28 -7.22
N HIS A 179 -19.55 19.55 -8.24
CA HIS A 179 -19.86 20.48 -9.33
C HIS A 179 -20.62 19.86 -10.50
N ASP A 180 -20.22 18.66 -10.91
CA ASP A 180 -20.89 17.89 -11.95
C ASP A 180 -22.03 17.14 -11.27
N CYS A 181 -23.27 17.62 -11.40
CA CYS A 181 -24.48 16.98 -10.87
C CYS A 181 -24.82 15.63 -11.58
N GLY A 182 -23.79 14.83 -11.91
CA GLY A 182 -23.88 13.52 -12.51
C GLY A 182 -23.64 12.42 -11.49
N ASP A 183 -24.20 11.25 -11.78
CA ASP A 183 -24.01 9.97 -11.09
C ASP A 183 -22.60 9.40 -11.38
N GLY A 184 -21.56 10.23 -11.25
CA GLY A 184 -20.18 9.84 -11.50
C GLY A 184 -19.64 8.98 -10.35
N GLU A 185 -19.00 7.86 -10.67
CA GLU A 185 -18.40 6.99 -9.66
C GLU A 185 -17.12 7.65 -9.11
N MET A 186 -16.99 7.78 -7.79
CA MET A 186 -15.83 8.42 -7.14
C MET A 186 -14.50 7.82 -7.58
N VAL A 187 -14.48 6.52 -7.84
CA VAL A 187 -13.29 5.79 -8.29
C VAL A 187 -12.84 6.25 -9.68
N GLU A 188 -13.78 6.47 -10.60
CA GLU A 188 -13.49 6.94 -11.96
C GLU A 188 -12.96 8.38 -11.93
N SER A 189 -13.65 9.28 -11.22
CA SER A 189 -13.22 10.67 -11.02
C SER A 189 -11.83 10.76 -10.36
N PHE A 190 -11.53 9.85 -9.43
CA PHE A 190 -10.22 9.78 -8.78
C PHE A 190 -9.10 9.46 -9.78
N PHE A 191 -9.25 8.42 -10.59
CA PHE A 191 -8.20 8.03 -11.55
C PHE A 191 -8.07 9.03 -12.69
N GLU A 192 -9.14 9.69 -13.13
CA GLU A 192 -9.04 10.81 -14.06
C GLU A 192 -8.26 11.99 -13.47
N ALA A 193 -8.52 12.33 -12.20
CA ALA A 193 -7.79 13.36 -11.50
C ALA A 193 -6.29 13.00 -11.34
N GLU A 194 -5.99 11.72 -11.08
CA GLU A 194 -4.62 11.18 -10.99
C GLU A 194 -3.87 11.36 -12.31
N VAL A 195 -4.46 10.95 -13.43
CA VAL A 195 -3.84 11.06 -14.77
C VAL A 195 -3.49 12.50 -15.10
N GLU A 196 -4.38 13.43 -14.80
CA GLU A 196 -4.14 14.86 -15.06
C GLU A 196 -3.03 15.45 -14.20
N MET A 197 -2.91 15.00 -12.94
CA MET A 197 -1.97 15.53 -11.96
C MET A 197 -0.58 14.90 -12.10
N GLU A 198 -0.50 13.58 -12.23
CA GLU A 198 0.76 12.84 -12.22
C GLU A 198 1.33 12.60 -13.61
N ARG A 199 0.51 12.62 -14.68
CA ARG A 199 0.83 12.49 -16.13
C ARG A 199 1.65 11.27 -16.58
N SER A 200 2.54 10.74 -15.73
CA SER A 200 3.46 9.64 -16.01
C SER A 200 3.04 8.32 -15.36
N VAL A 201 2.08 8.35 -14.42
CA VAL A 201 1.62 7.16 -13.70
C VAL A 201 0.10 7.20 -13.63
N CYS A 202 -0.52 6.05 -13.92
CA CYS A 202 -1.95 5.80 -13.73
C CYS A 202 -2.08 4.40 -13.14
N ARG A 203 -2.77 4.28 -12.00
CA ARG A 203 -2.88 3.04 -11.23
C ARG A 203 -4.24 2.36 -11.42
N ASP A 204 -5.08 2.92 -12.28
CA ASP A 204 -6.44 2.48 -12.62
C ASP A 204 -6.54 0.99 -12.91
N VAL A 205 -5.71 0.46 -13.83
CA VAL A 205 -5.78 -0.94 -14.26
C VAL A 205 -5.51 -1.90 -13.11
N VAL A 206 -4.50 -1.60 -12.29
CA VAL A 206 -4.12 -2.45 -11.15
C VAL A 206 -5.18 -2.38 -10.04
N CYS A 207 -5.75 -1.21 -9.80
CA CYS A 207 -6.69 -1.00 -8.70
C CYS A 207 -8.17 -1.35 -9.02
N THR A 208 -8.55 -1.44 -10.30
CA THR A 208 -9.94 -1.74 -10.72
C THR A 208 -10.15 -3.20 -11.16
N SER A 209 -9.07 -3.90 -11.52
CA SER A 209 -9.14 -5.29 -12.00
C SER A 209 -8.37 -6.22 -11.07
N LEU A 210 -9.10 -7.14 -10.42
CA LEU A 210 -8.51 -8.18 -9.57
C LEU A 210 -7.46 -9.02 -10.30
N LYS A 211 -7.62 -9.24 -11.62
CA LYS A 211 -6.65 -10.04 -12.41
C LYS A 211 -5.34 -9.29 -12.59
N ASP A 212 -5.41 -7.99 -12.80
CA ASP A 212 -4.24 -7.15 -13.02
C ASP A 212 -3.53 -6.84 -11.70
N GLU A 213 -4.27 -6.71 -10.59
CA GLU A 213 -3.72 -6.69 -9.23
C GLU A 213 -2.90 -7.96 -8.94
N GLU A 214 -3.48 -9.14 -9.18
CA GLU A 214 -2.78 -10.40 -9.01
C GLU A 214 -1.54 -10.50 -9.91
N GLY A 215 -1.63 -10.00 -11.15
CA GLY A 215 -0.51 -9.93 -12.08
C GLY A 215 0.62 -9.05 -11.54
N PHE A 216 0.29 -7.85 -11.09
CA PHE A 216 1.23 -6.90 -10.49
C PHE A 216 1.92 -7.48 -9.25
N LEU A 217 1.17 -8.13 -8.35
CA LEU A 217 1.73 -8.77 -7.16
C LEU A 217 2.64 -9.97 -7.51
N ARG A 218 2.34 -10.72 -8.57
CA ARG A 218 3.23 -11.77 -9.07
C ARG A 218 4.54 -11.21 -9.60
N ASP A 219 4.49 -10.13 -10.37
CA ASP A 219 5.68 -9.48 -10.92
C ASP A 219 6.54 -8.88 -9.80
N LEU A 220 5.91 -8.26 -8.79
CA LEU A 220 6.58 -7.79 -7.58
C LEU A 220 7.26 -8.95 -6.84
N CYS A 221 6.56 -10.07 -6.66
CA CYS A 221 7.14 -11.28 -6.05
C CYS A 221 8.31 -11.84 -6.86
N GLU A 222 8.28 -11.80 -8.19
CA GLU A 222 9.41 -12.26 -9.02
C GLU A 222 10.67 -11.41 -8.75
N VAL A 223 10.50 -10.08 -8.64
CA VAL A 223 11.59 -9.15 -8.28
C VAL A 223 12.09 -9.42 -6.85
N LEU A 224 11.19 -9.60 -5.89
CA LEU A 224 11.56 -9.92 -4.51
C LEU A 224 12.33 -11.24 -4.43
N LEU A 225 11.85 -12.29 -5.11
CA LEU A 225 12.54 -13.58 -5.13
C LEU A 225 13.92 -13.48 -5.78
N TYR A 226 14.08 -12.66 -6.81
CA TYR A 226 15.39 -12.39 -7.42
C TYR A 226 16.37 -11.71 -6.44
N LEU A 227 15.87 -10.81 -5.60
CA LEU A 227 16.69 -10.08 -4.62
C LEU A 227 17.02 -10.92 -3.38
N LEU A 228 16.12 -11.84 -2.99
CA LEU A 228 16.18 -12.55 -1.71
C LEU A 228 16.76 -13.96 -1.83
N LEU A 229 16.50 -14.69 -2.91
CA LEU A 229 16.94 -16.07 -3.05
C LEU A 229 18.39 -16.17 -3.54
N PRO A 230 19.15 -17.18 -3.08
CA PRO A 230 20.42 -17.55 -3.69
C PRO A 230 20.25 -17.86 -5.20
N PRO A 231 21.28 -17.64 -6.03
CA PRO A 231 21.18 -17.92 -7.47
C PRO A 231 20.76 -19.35 -7.78
N GLY A 232 21.29 -20.36 -7.07
CA GLY A 232 20.90 -21.77 -7.30
C GLY A 232 19.40 -22.00 -7.11
N ASP A 233 18.86 -21.42 -6.04
CA ASP A 233 17.46 -21.52 -5.65
C ASP A 233 16.55 -20.76 -6.62
N PHE A 234 16.94 -19.56 -7.05
CA PHE A 234 16.18 -18.77 -8.01
C PHE A 234 16.10 -19.42 -9.40
N HIS A 235 17.14 -20.13 -9.83
CA HIS A 235 17.15 -20.83 -11.12
C HIS A 235 16.28 -22.09 -11.12
N ASN A 236 15.87 -22.59 -9.94
CA ASN A 236 14.88 -23.65 -9.83
C ASN A 236 13.48 -23.10 -10.13
N LYS A 237 13.04 -23.25 -11.39
CA LYS A 237 11.76 -22.73 -11.88
C LYS A 237 10.55 -23.22 -11.06
N ASN A 238 10.55 -24.49 -10.65
CA ASN A 238 9.43 -25.07 -9.90
C ASN A 238 9.31 -24.40 -8.52
N MET A 239 10.42 -24.31 -7.79
CA MET A 239 10.44 -23.66 -6.49
C MET A 239 10.09 -22.17 -6.61
N ARG A 240 10.69 -21.48 -7.58
CA ARG A 240 10.44 -20.06 -7.82
C ARG A 240 8.97 -19.77 -8.12
N TYR A 241 8.35 -20.50 -9.04
CA TYR A 241 6.93 -20.28 -9.36
C TYR A 241 6.02 -20.63 -8.20
N PHE A 242 6.31 -21.72 -7.48
CA PHE A 242 5.55 -22.09 -6.30
C PHE A 242 5.63 -21.02 -5.21
N LEU A 243 6.84 -20.56 -4.87
CA LEU A 243 7.05 -19.49 -3.89
C LEU A 243 6.40 -18.17 -4.34
N ARG A 244 6.49 -17.83 -5.63
CA ARG A 244 5.87 -16.62 -6.17
C ARG A 244 4.35 -16.63 -5.96
N GLU A 245 3.67 -17.75 -6.24
CA GLU A 245 2.23 -17.84 -6.01
C GLU A 245 1.88 -17.80 -4.52
N ILE A 246 2.65 -18.46 -3.66
CA ILE A 246 2.46 -18.39 -2.21
C ILE A 246 2.61 -16.97 -1.70
N LEU A 247 3.66 -16.25 -2.10
CA LEU A 247 3.89 -14.89 -1.66
C LEU A 247 2.84 -13.93 -2.23
N ALA A 248 2.55 -14.01 -3.54
CA ALA A 248 1.61 -13.08 -4.17
C ALA A 248 0.19 -13.26 -3.64
N ARG A 249 -0.35 -14.49 -3.66
CA ARG A 249 -1.75 -14.76 -3.29
C ARG A 249 -1.96 -15.14 -1.84
N GLY A 250 -0.97 -15.78 -1.21
CA GLY A 250 -1.07 -16.23 0.17
C GLY A 250 -0.64 -15.19 1.19
N VAL A 251 0.19 -14.21 0.81
CA VAL A 251 0.74 -13.21 1.75
C VAL A 251 0.42 -11.78 1.32
N LEU A 252 0.87 -11.35 0.14
CA LEU A 252 0.76 -9.95 -0.27
C LEU A 252 -0.68 -9.53 -0.56
N LEU A 253 -1.45 -10.32 -1.31
CA LEU A 253 -2.83 -9.97 -1.63
C LEU A 253 -3.71 -9.85 -0.36
N PRO A 254 -3.71 -10.81 0.58
CA PRO A 254 -4.42 -10.64 1.85
C PRO A 254 -3.93 -9.43 2.65
N LEU A 255 -2.63 -9.17 2.66
CA LEU A 255 -2.05 -8.02 3.37
C LEU A 255 -2.51 -6.69 2.76
N VAL A 256 -2.47 -6.56 1.42
CA VAL A 256 -2.97 -5.37 0.71
C VAL A 256 -4.44 -5.16 1.00
N ASN A 257 -5.27 -6.20 0.85
CA ASN A 257 -6.71 -6.13 1.15
C ASN A 257 -6.98 -5.68 2.58
N GLN A 258 -6.23 -6.21 3.56
CA GLN A 258 -6.37 -5.81 4.96
C GLN A 258 -5.93 -4.36 5.20
N LEU A 259 -4.81 -3.93 4.60
CA LEU A 259 -4.31 -2.56 4.76
C LEU A 259 -5.17 -1.52 4.03
N SER A 260 -5.87 -1.92 2.97
CA SER A 260 -6.83 -1.08 2.26
C SER A 260 -8.24 -1.10 2.85
N ASP A 261 -8.52 -2.02 3.79
CA ASP A 261 -9.84 -2.14 4.38
C ASP A 261 -10.18 -0.90 5.23
N PRO A 262 -11.31 -0.22 4.98
CA PRO A 262 -11.63 1.03 5.66
C PRO A 262 -11.86 0.83 7.16
N ASP A 263 -12.41 -0.31 7.59
CA ASP A 263 -12.59 -0.60 9.01
C ASP A 263 -11.23 -0.84 9.69
N TYR A 264 -10.33 -1.59 9.05
CA TYR A 264 -8.96 -1.78 9.55
C TYR A 264 -8.21 -0.45 9.68
N ILE A 265 -8.25 0.42 8.67
CA ILE A 265 -7.63 1.75 8.72
C ILE A 265 -8.23 2.58 9.87
N ASN A 266 -9.56 2.62 9.98
CA ASN A 266 -10.25 3.38 11.03
C ASN A 266 -9.90 2.86 12.43
N GLN A 267 -9.92 1.55 12.63
CA GLN A 267 -9.52 0.92 13.89
C GLN A 267 -8.06 1.17 14.22
N PHE A 268 -7.17 1.15 13.21
CA PHE A 268 -5.76 1.47 13.40
C PHE A 268 -5.56 2.91 13.87
N VAL A 269 -6.25 3.87 13.25
CA VAL A 269 -6.23 5.28 13.70
C VAL A 269 -6.77 5.40 15.12
N ILE A 270 -7.91 4.78 15.43
CA ILE A 270 -8.49 4.76 16.78
C ILE A 270 -7.50 4.19 17.79
N TRP A 271 -6.83 3.09 17.45
CA TRP A 271 -5.82 2.46 18.29
C TRP A 271 -4.63 3.39 18.54
N MET A 272 -4.13 4.08 17.51
CA MET A 272 -3.02 5.04 17.65
C MET A 272 -3.36 6.22 18.56
N ILE A 273 -4.61 6.68 18.57
CA ILE A 273 -5.05 7.81 19.39
C ILE A 273 -5.67 7.40 20.72
N ARG A 274 -5.78 6.10 21.02
CA ARG A 274 -6.49 5.58 22.20
C ARG A 274 -6.02 6.17 23.53
N ASP A 275 -4.70 6.32 23.68
CA ASP A 275 -4.10 6.84 24.91
C ASP A 275 -3.94 8.38 24.89
N SER A 276 -4.39 9.03 23.81
CA SER A 276 -4.42 10.49 23.71
C SER A 276 -5.61 11.01 24.52
N SER A 277 -5.36 11.85 25.53
CA SER A 277 -6.44 12.50 26.27
C SER A 277 -7.14 13.53 25.38
N CYS A 278 -8.24 13.12 24.75
CA CYS A 278 -9.10 14.06 24.02
C CYS A 278 -9.60 15.14 24.98
N ASN A 279 -9.22 16.40 24.73
CA ASN A 279 -9.71 17.54 25.50
C ASN A 279 -11.24 17.64 25.33
N TYR A 280 -11.98 17.63 26.44
CA TYR A 280 -13.44 17.82 26.44
C TYR A 280 -13.86 19.04 25.63
N GLU A 281 -13.14 20.15 25.76
CA GLU A 281 -13.46 21.37 25.02
C GLU A 281 -13.31 21.18 23.50
N ALA A 282 -12.26 20.47 23.06
CA ALA A 282 -12.06 20.15 21.65
C ALA A 282 -13.18 19.25 21.12
N PHE A 283 -13.54 18.21 21.88
CA PHE A 283 -14.66 17.32 21.52
C PHE A 283 -15.98 18.09 21.39
N MET A 284 -16.31 18.94 22.37
CA MET A 284 -17.52 19.75 22.31
C MET A 284 -17.51 20.78 21.17
N ASN A 285 -16.35 21.30 20.80
CA ASN A 285 -16.22 22.21 19.67
C ASN A 285 -16.47 21.49 18.35
N ILE A 286 -15.93 20.28 18.18
CA ILE A 286 -16.17 19.44 16.99
C ILE A 286 -17.67 19.19 16.82
N LEU A 287 -18.39 18.79 17.88
CA LEU A 287 -19.84 18.54 17.81
C LEU A 287 -20.66 19.79 17.47
N LYS A 288 -20.21 20.98 17.88
CA LYS A 288 -20.92 22.24 17.57
C LYS A 288 -20.66 22.70 16.14
N LEU A 289 -19.48 22.38 15.59
CA LEU A 289 -19.02 22.86 14.30
C LEU A 289 -19.37 21.91 13.15
N THR A 290 -19.40 20.60 13.40
CA THR A 290 -19.65 19.63 12.32
C THR A 290 -20.95 19.95 11.58
N ASP A 291 -20.88 19.83 10.27
CA ASP A 291 -21.92 20.02 9.28
C ASP A 291 -22.52 18.67 8.82
N LYS A 292 -21.86 17.57 9.16
CA LYS A 292 -22.31 16.22 8.84
C LYS A 292 -23.29 15.71 9.89
N VAL A 293 -24.53 15.51 9.46
CA VAL A 293 -25.61 14.99 10.30
C VAL A 293 -25.33 13.55 10.76
N SER A 294 -24.73 12.73 9.89
CA SER A 294 -24.38 11.33 10.19
C SER A 294 -23.40 11.18 11.36
N GLU A 295 -22.39 12.05 11.46
CA GLU A 295 -21.44 12.05 12.57
C GLU A 295 -22.12 12.39 13.91
N LEU A 296 -23.01 13.39 13.89
CA LEU A 296 -23.77 13.78 15.08
C LEU A 296 -24.74 12.69 15.55
N GLU A 297 -25.37 12.00 14.61
CA GLU A 297 -26.24 10.87 14.88
C GLU A 297 -25.46 9.71 15.50
N ALA A 298 -24.29 9.35 14.94
CA ALA A 298 -23.44 8.30 15.48
C ALA A 298 -22.98 8.60 16.92
N VAL A 299 -22.57 9.85 17.20
CA VAL A 299 -22.18 10.27 18.56
C VAL A 299 -23.37 10.22 19.51
N LYS A 300 -24.55 10.68 19.06
CA LYS A 300 -25.79 10.64 19.85
C LYS A 300 -26.16 9.19 20.19
N ASP A 301 -26.06 8.27 19.24
CA ASP A 301 -26.40 6.86 19.44
C ASP A 301 -25.43 6.18 20.42
N LYS A 302 -24.13 6.46 20.32
CA LYS A 302 -23.16 5.99 21.31
C LYS A 302 -23.36 6.60 22.70
N ALA A 303 -23.69 7.88 22.79
CA ALA A 303 -24.04 8.50 24.07
C ALA A 303 -25.32 7.86 24.67
N LEU A 304 -26.28 7.46 23.84
CA LEU A 304 -27.49 6.78 24.29
C LEU A 304 -27.21 5.36 24.78
N GLU A 305 -26.36 4.60 24.09
CA GLU A 305 -25.90 3.28 24.50
C GLU A 305 -25.21 3.35 25.89
N GLU A 306 -24.28 4.28 26.06
CA GLU A 306 -23.59 4.48 27.34
C GLU A 306 -24.54 4.97 28.44
N LEU A 307 -25.51 5.83 28.11
CA LEU A 307 -26.55 6.23 29.06
C LEU A 307 -27.41 5.05 29.52
N GLN A 308 -27.73 4.11 28.64
CA GLN A 308 -28.47 2.90 28.99
C GLN A 308 -27.62 1.99 29.89
N TYR A 309 -26.34 1.83 29.56
CA TYR A 309 -25.39 1.08 30.38
C TYR A 309 -25.26 1.67 31.79
N LEU A 310 -25.01 2.98 31.92
CA LEU A 310 -24.91 3.67 33.22
C LEU A 310 -26.20 3.62 34.03
N ARG A 311 -27.37 3.60 33.39
CA ARG A 311 -28.66 3.42 34.07
C ARG A 311 -28.93 1.98 34.51
N SER A 312 -28.31 1.01 33.85
CA SER A 312 -28.42 -0.42 34.19
C SER A 312 -27.54 -0.83 35.38
N LEU A 313 -26.51 -0.03 35.69
CA LEU A 313 -25.65 -0.20 36.85
C LEU A 313 -26.44 0.15 38.13
N ASP A 314 -27.24 -0.80 38.60
CA ASP A 314 -28.01 -0.73 39.84
C ASP A 314 -27.06 -0.47 41.02
N THR A 315 -27.00 0.76 41.53
CA THR A 315 -26.00 1.15 42.54
C THR A 315 -26.65 1.73 43.79
N ALA A 316 -26.54 0.98 44.89
CA ALA A 316 -26.63 1.46 46.27
C ALA A 316 -25.20 1.62 46.82
N GLY A 317 -24.63 2.84 46.82
CA GLY A 317 -23.27 3.09 47.31
C GLY A 317 -22.67 4.44 46.92
N ASP A 318 -21.40 4.66 47.26
CA ASP A 318 -20.64 5.91 47.04
C ASP A 318 -20.47 6.29 45.55
N ASP A 319 -20.60 5.33 44.63
CA ASP A 319 -20.46 5.54 43.18
C ASP A 319 -21.68 6.23 42.54
N ILE A 320 -22.80 6.35 43.25
CA ILE A 320 -24.04 6.97 42.73
C ILE A 320 -23.80 8.39 42.22
N ASN A 321 -22.99 9.18 42.94
CA ASN A 321 -22.75 10.57 42.57
C ASN A 321 -21.88 10.70 41.33
N VAL A 322 -20.91 9.79 41.15
CA VAL A 322 -20.05 9.73 39.97
C VAL A 322 -20.86 9.33 38.74
N ILE A 323 -21.68 8.28 38.87
CA ILE A 323 -22.56 7.79 37.79
C ILE A 323 -23.57 8.88 37.40
N LYS A 324 -24.19 9.57 38.37
CA LYS A 324 -25.09 10.71 38.10
C LYS A 324 -24.39 11.83 37.33
N ASN A 325 -23.15 12.17 37.70
CA ASN A 325 -22.38 13.19 36.99
C ASN A 325 -22.05 12.77 35.55
N GLN A 326 -21.71 11.51 35.32
CA GLN A 326 -21.48 10.96 33.98
C GLN A 326 -22.76 10.97 33.14
N ILE A 327 -23.90 10.54 33.72
CA ILE A 327 -25.21 10.60 33.06
C ILE A 327 -25.55 12.04 32.65
N ASN A 328 -25.37 13.01 33.55
CA ASN A 328 -25.63 14.43 33.24
C ASN A 328 -24.73 14.95 32.12
N SER A 329 -23.46 14.54 32.10
CA SER A 329 -22.49 14.92 31.07
C SER A 329 -22.88 14.33 29.70
N LEU A 330 -23.30 13.07 29.64
CA LEU A 330 -23.75 12.43 28.41
C LEU A 330 -25.09 12.98 27.91
N LEU A 331 -26.02 13.32 28.82
CA LEU A 331 -27.26 14.01 28.47
C LEU A 331 -26.99 15.39 27.85
N PHE A 332 -25.97 16.10 28.33
CA PHE A 332 -25.54 17.36 27.75
C PHE A 332 -25.00 17.16 26.32
N VAL A 333 -24.13 16.17 26.11
CA VAL A 333 -23.61 15.81 24.77
C VAL A 333 -24.77 15.49 23.81
N LYS A 334 -25.69 14.61 24.23
CA LYS A 334 -26.91 14.28 23.45
C LYS A 334 -27.69 15.53 23.04
N LYS A 335 -27.95 16.43 24.00
CA LYS A 335 -28.70 17.67 23.75
C LYS A 335 -27.98 18.58 22.73
N VAL A 336 -26.65 18.66 22.79
CA VAL A 336 -25.85 19.42 21.83
C VAL A 336 -25.99 18.83 20.44
N CYS A 337 -25.86 17.51 20.28
CA CYS A 337 -26.04 16.83 18.99
C CYS A 337 -27.46 17.06 18.43
N GLU A 338 -28.50 16.85 19.24
CA GLU A 338 -29.90 17.06 18.81
C GLU A 338 -30.16 18.50 18.37
N THR A 339 -29.65 19.48 19.12
CA THR A 339 -29.80 20.90 18.78
C THR A 339 -29.08 21.23 17.47
N ARG A 340 -27.91 20.65 17.23
CA ARG A 340 -27.15 20.86 15.99
C ARG A 340 -27.82 20.20 14.79
N ILE A 341 -28.29 18.96 14.92
CA ILE A 341 -29.03 18.24 13.88
C ILE A 341 -30.29 19.02 13.47
N GLN A 342 -31.09 19.47 14.44
CA GLN A 342 -32.30 20.28 14.16
C GLN A 342 -31.96 21.59 13.44
N ARG A 343 -30.82 22.22 13.76
CA ARG A 343 -30.35 23.43 13.09
C ARG A 343 -29.94 23.17 11.64
N LEU A 344 -29.21 22.08 11.38
CA LEU A 344 -28.81 21.68 10.03
C LEU A 344 -30.03 21.33 9.17
N GLN A 345 -31.00 20.58 9.73
CA GLN A 345 -32.24 20.21 9.04
C GLN A 345 -33.17 21.40 8.77
N SER A 346 -33.10 22.47 9.57
CA SER A 346 -33.93 23.67 9.39
C SER A 346 -33.33 24.71 8.44
N GLY A 347 -32.16 24.46 7.84
CA GLY A 347 -31.54 25.34 6.84
C GLY A 347 -31.09 26.70 7.36
N LYS A 348 -31.02 26.90 8.69
CA LYS A 348 -30.48 28.12 9.28
C LYS A 348 -28.96 28.02 9.28
N GLU A 349 -28.31 28.63 8.28
CA GLU A 349 -26.86 28.71 8.19
C GLU A 349 -26.25 29.26 9.49
N VAL A 350 -25.10 28.69 9.86
CA VAL A 350 -24.28 29.19 10.96
C VAL A 350 -23.56 30.42 10.43
N ASP A 351 -23.85 31.60 10.99
CA ASP A 351 -22.94 32.74 10.94
C ASP A 351 -21.62 32.30 11.60
N THR A 352 -20.70 31.74 10.80
CA THR A 352 -19.36 31.29 11.23
C THR A 352 -18.63 32.40 11.98
N LEU A 353 -18.87 33.66 11.59
CA LEU A 353 -18.41 34.88 12.22
C LEU A 353 -18.98 35.10 13.64
N LYS A 354 -20.26 34.81 13.90
CA LYS A 354 -20.86 34.96 15.24
C LYS A 354 -20.47 33.84 16.20
N LEU A 355 -20.17 32.65 15.68
CA LEU A 355 -19.64 31.56 16.49
C LEU A 355 -18.17 31.84 16.86
N ALA A 356 -17.36 32.33 15.92
CA ALA A 356 -15.99 32.81 16.16
C ALA A 356 -15.93 33.97 17.18
N ALA A 357 -16.91 34.87 17.17
CA ALA A 357 -17.02 35.93 18.17
C ALA A 357 -17.36 35.43 19.59
N ASN A 358 -17.96 34.24 19.72
CA ASN A 358 -18.28 33.60 21.00
C ASN A 358 -17.18 32.64 21.50
N LEU A 359 -16.09 32.47 20.75
CA LEU A 359 -15.00 31.51 21.01
C LEU A 359 -13.88 32.05 21.94
N GLY A 360 -14.15 33.11 22.70
CA GLY A 360 -13.12 33.83 23.47
C GLY A 360 -12.27 34.72 22.56
N LYS A 361 -11.21 35.35 23.13
CA LYS A 361 -10.32 36.23 22.36
C LYS A 361 -9.85 35.49 21.10
N LEU A 362 -10.35 35.91 19.94
CA LEU A 362 -9.79 35.58 18.63
C LEU A 362 -8.27 35.64 18.79
N CYS A 363 -7.58 34.56 18.45
CA CYS A 363 -6.13 34.54 18.51
C CYS A 363 -5.65 35.60 17.50
N ILE A 364 -5.22 36.75 17.99
CA ILE A 364 -4.63 37.79 17.15
C ILE A 364 -3.26 37.26 16.77
N ILE A 365 -3.21 36.52 15.66
CA ILE A 365 -1.96 36.06 15.08
C ILE A 365 -1.29 37.30 14.48
N PRO A 366 -0.08 37.68 14.93
CA PRO A 366 0.60 38.81 14.33
C PRO A 366 0.86 38.50 12.86
N LEU A 367 0.68 39.50 12.00
CA LEU A 367 0.83 39.35 10.55
C LEU A 367 2.19 38.73 10.16
N GLU A 368 3.23 39.00 10.93
CA GLU A 368 4.57 38.41 10.74
C GLU A 368 4.55 36.87 10.76
N HIS A 369 3.71 36.25 11.59
CA HIS A 369 3.56 34.79 11.64
C HIS A 369 2.68 34.25 10.50
N VAL A 370 1.69 35.01 10.06
CA VAL A 370 0.83 34.65 8.92
C VAL A 370 1.64 34.61 7.63
N LEU A 371 2.52 35.60 7.43
CA LEU A 371 3.32 35.72 6.20
C LEU A 371 4.42 34.67 6.07
N VAL A 372 4.82 34.02 7.17
CA VAL A 372 5.86 32.97 7.18
C VAL A 372 5.25 31.57 7.05
N HIS A 373 4.05 31.34 7.59
CA HIS A 373 3.43 30.02 7.60
C HIS A 373 2.64 29.77 6.32
N ASN A 374 3.09 28.83 5.48
CA ASN A 374 2.52 28.54 4.16
C ASN A 374 0.99 28.37 4.14
N ILE A 375 0.44 27.66 5.14
CA ILE A 375 -1.02 27.44 5.22
C ILE A 375 -1.76 28.74 5.57
N ALA A 376 -1.21 29.55 6.49
CA ALA A 376 -1.86 30.77 6.94
C ALA A 376 -1.78 31.87 5.85
N LEU A 377 -0.65 31.91 5.13
CA LEU A 377 -0.47 32.77 3.97
C LEU A 377 -1.48 32.45 2.88
N GLN A 378 -1.78 31.18 2.61
CA GLN A 378 -2.79 30.79 1.61
C GLN A 378 -4.17 31.36 1.95
N PHE A 379 -4.67 31.15 3.17
CA PHE A 379 -5.94 31.72 3.61
C PHE A 379 -5.93 33.26 3.60
N PHE A 380 -4.79 33.88 3.90
CA PHE A 380 -4.64 35.33 3.83
C PHE A 380 -4.63 35.87 2.40
N MET A 381 -4.05 35.14 1.44
CA MET A 381 -4.11 35.47 0.02
C MET A 381 -5.55 35.45 -0.52
N ASP A 382 -6.31 34.41 -0.15
CA ASP A 382 -7.71 34.28 -0.55
C ASP A 382 -8.57 35.43 0.03
N TYR A 383 -8.32 35.81 1.28
CA TYR A 383 -8.94 36.98 1.91
C TYR A 383 -8.58 38.29 1.20
N MET A 384 -7.30 38.53 0.90
CA MET A 384 -6.83 39.74 0.21
C MET A 384 -7.34 39.83 -1.23
N GLN A 385 -7.58 38.68 -1.88
CA GLN A 385 -8.25 38.61 -3.18
C GLN A 385 -9.71 39.06 -3.08
N ALA A 386 -10.46 38.56 -2.09
CA ALA A 386 -11.83 39.00 -1.85
C ALA A 386 -11.94 40.49 -1.48
N ALA A 387 -10.93 41.03 -0.77
CA ALA A 387 -10.85 42.44 -0.40
C ALA A 387 -10.31 43.35 -1.52
N GLY A 388 -9.90 42.81 -2.67
CA GLY A 388 -9.33 43.56 -3.79
C GLY A 388 -7.93 44.14 -3.56
N ALA A 389 -7.25 43.74 -2.47
CA ALA A 389 -5.92 44.24 -2.07
C ALA A 389 -4.77 43.25 -2.35
N GLN A 390 -5.05 42.20 -3.13
CA GLN A 390 -4.09 41.12 -3.45
C GLN A 390 -2.75 41.63 -4.04
N ALA A 391 -2.80 42.70 -4.83
CA ALA A 391 -1.60 43.29 -5.45
C ALA A 391 -0.59 43.83 -4.41
N GLU A 392 -1.06 44.33 -3.27
CA GLU A 392 -0.22 44.85 -2.19
C GLU A 392 0.52 43.72 -1.46
N LEU A 393 -0.17 42.59 -1.24
CA LEU A 393 0.42 41.40 -0.65
C LEU A 393 1.49 40.79 -1.56
N PHE A 394 1.21 40.67 -2.86
CA PHE A 394 2.19 40.16 -3.83
C PHE A 394 3.39 41.09 -3.99
N PHE A 395 3.19 42.40 -3.96
CA PHE A 395 4.30 43.34 -3.93
C PHE A 395 5.20 43.09 -2.72
N TRP A 396 4.62 42.96 -1.52
CA TRP A 396 5.38 42.71 -0.30
C TRP A 396 6.17 41.39 -0.36
N LEU A 397 5.51 40.29 -0.76
CA LEU A 397 6.17 38.98 -0.89
C LEU A 397 7.30 39.00 -1.93
N THR A 398 7.11 39.72 -3.03
CA THR A 398 8.14 39.88 -4.07
C THR A 398 9.35 40.66 -3.54
N VAL A 399 9.12 41.75 -2.80
CA VAL A 399 10.18 42.54 -2.19
C VAL A 399 10.91 41.75 -1.09
N GLU A 400 10.18 40.99 -0.28
CA GLU A 400 10.76 40.14 0.76
C GLU A 400 11.59 39.01 0.17
N GLY A 401 11.10 38.35 -0.89
CA GLY A 401 11.83 37.34 -1.65
C GLY A 401 13.11 37.89 -2.30
N TYR A 402 13.04 39.11 -2.86
CA TYR A 402 14.23 39.81 -3.35
C TYR A 402 15.22 40.11 -2.21
N ARG A 403 14.76 40.58 -1.04
CA ARG A 403 15.62 40.88 0.12
C ARG A 403 16.39 39.64 0.58
N VAL A 404 15.70 38.51 0.75
CA VAL A 404 16.33 37.25 1.20
C VAL A 404 17.35 36.77 0.16
N THR A 405 16.99 36.82 -1.12
CA THR A 405 17.89 36.45 -2.22
C THR A 405 19.11 37.37 -2.27
N ALA A 406 18.93 38.67 -2.10
CA ALA A 406 20.01 39.64 -2.05
C ALA A 406 20.93 39.41 -0.84
N GLN A 407 20.39 39.11 0.34
CA GLN A 407 21.18 38.80 1.53
C GLN A 407 22.04 37.55 1.33
N GLN A 408 21.46 36.44 0.85
CA GLN A 408 22.19 35.20 0.59
C GLN A 408 23.31 35.42 -0.45
N GLN A 409 23.03 36.15 -1.53
CA GLN A 409 24.03 36.42 -2.57
C GLN A 409 25.15 37.37 -2.08
N LEU A 410 24.83 38.33 -1.21
CA LEU A 410 25.82 39.22 -0.59
C LEU A 410 26.72 38.49 0.43
N GLU A 411 26.16 37.59 1.24
CA GLU A 411 26.93 36.73 2.15
C GLU A 411 27.91 35.82 1.40
N VAL A 412 27.48 35.24 0.28
CA VAL A 412 28.35 34.46 -0.62
C VAL A 412 29.46 35.32 -1.22
N MET A 413 29.16 36.57 -1.59
CA MET A 413 30.16 37.51 -2.09
C MET A 413 31.19 37.92 -1.03
N GLU A 414 30.77 38.15 0.22
CA GLU A 414 31.69 38.40 1.34
C GLU A 414 32.60 37.19 1.61
N GLY A 415 32.08 35.97 1.45
CA GLY A 415 32.89 34.74 1.49
C GLY A 415 33.95 34.68 0.39
N TRP A 416 33.59 34.99 -0.85
CA TRP A 416 34.54 35.00 -1.98
C TRP A 416 35.59 36.11 -1.90
N GLN A 417 35.25 37.22 -1.24
CA GLN A 417 36.17 38.32 -1.02
C GLN A 417 37.25 37.98 0.02
N LYS A 418 36.95 37.08 0.97
CA LYS A 418 37.96 36.47 1.88
C LYS A 418 38.86 35.45 1.17
N ASP A 419 38.34 34.74 0.17
CA ASP A 419 39.07 33.69 -0.59
C ASP A 419 39.79 34.20 -1.86
N GLY A 420 39.80 35.52 -2.12
CA GLY A 420 40.55 36.12 -3.23
C GLY A 420 40.01 35.83 -4.64
N LYS A 421 38.78 35.31 -4.79
CA LYS A 421 38.15 35.05 -6.10
C LYS A 421 37.17 36.17 -6.46
N LYS A 422 37.35 36.80 -7.63
CA LYS A 422 36.42 37.82 -8.16
C LYS A 422 35.16 37.17 -8.76
N GLY A 423 34.02 37.30 -8.08
CA GLY A 423 32.70 36.92 -8.62
C GLY A 423 32.06 38.07 -9.40
N GLY A 424 32.08 38.00 -10.74
CA GLY A 424 31.60 39.07 -11.63
C GLY A 424 30.14 38.96 -12.12
N SER A 425 29.40 37.91 -11.75
CA SER A 425 28.07 37.62 -12.34
C SER A 425 26.88 37.93 -11.40
N THR A 426 27.05 37.79 -10.09
CA THR A 426 25.97 37.87 -9.09
C THR A 426 25.38 39.28 -8.94
N GLN A 427 26.21 40.32 -9.04
CA GLN A 427 25.75 41.72 -8.95
C GLN A 427 24.85 42.12 -10.13
N GLY A 428 25.08 41.56 -11.32
CA GLY A 428 24.24 41.79 -12.51
C GLY A 428 22.85 41.19 -12.36
N LEU A 429 22.77 39.99 -11.78
CA LEU A 429 21.50 39.29 -11.51
C LEU A 429 20.66 40.02 -10.46
N LEU A 430 21.28 40.50 -9.38
CA LEU A 430 20.57 41.32 -8.38
C LEU A 430 20.04 42.62 -8.97
N LYS A 431 20.83 43.28 -9.82
CA LYS A 431 20.40 44.52 -10.51
C LYS A 431 19.24 44.26 -11.47
N ALA A 432 19.26 43.15 -12.20
CA ALA A 432 18.17 42.75 -13.10
C ALA A 432 16.89 42.41 -12.33
N ALA A 433 16.99 41.68 -11.21
CA ALA A 433 15.85 41.37 -10.35
C ALA A 433 15.24 42.64 -9.71
N ALA A 434 16.08 43.58 -9.24
CA ALA A 434 15.62 44.86 -8.71
C ALA A 434 14.88 45.70 -9.76
N LEU A 435 15.39 45.73 -11.01
CA LEU A 435 14.73 46.39 -12.12
C LEU A 435 13.38 45.73 -12.45
N GLY A 436 13.29 44.40 -12.40
CA GLY A 436 12.02 43.69 -12.59
C GLY A 436 10.95 44.06 -11.56
N VAL A 437 11.31 44.15 -10.27
CA VAL A 437 10.38 44.58 -9.21
C VAL A 437 9.94 46.03 -9.43
N TYR A 438 10.87 46.90 -9.84
CA TYR A 438 10.57 48.30 -10.15
C TYR A 438 9.62 48.45 -11.35
N GLU A 439 9.88 47.74 -12.45
CA GLU A 439 9.05 47.80 -13.64
C GLU A 439 7.65 47.22 -13.41
N GLN A 440 7.53 46.16 -12.61
CA GLN A 440 6.26 45.48 -12.39
C GLN A 440 5.33 46.23 -11.44
N TYR A 441 5.87 46.87 -10.39
CA TYR A 441 5.05 47.46 -9.33
C TYR A 441 5.21 48.97 -9.17
N LEU A 442 6.35 49.56 -9.56
CA LEU A 442 6.67 50.97 -9.29
C LEU A 442 6.71 51.86 -10.55
N SER A 443 6.56 51.28 -11.74
CA SER A 443 6.59 52.00 -13.02
C SER A 443 5.35 52.84 -13.30
N ASP A 444 4.20 52.45 -12.74
CA ASP A 444 2.94 53.16 -12.96
C ASP A 444 2.81 54.34 -11.98
N LYS A 445 2.70 55.56 -12.53
CA LYS A 445 2.69 56.83 -11.77
C LYS A 445 1.57 56.89 -10.73
N LYS A 446 0.50 56.12 -10.89
CA LYS A 446 -0.62 56.05 -9.92
C LYS A 446 -0.24 55.31 -8.63
N LEU A 447 0.47 54.19 -8.71
CA LEU A 447 0.92 53.46 -7.52
C LEU A 447 2.03 54.21 -6.79
N LEU A 448 2.94 54.82 -7.57
CA LEU A 448 4.03 55.66 -7.05
C LEU A 448 3.49 56.90 -6.29
N SER A 449 2.42 57.53 -6.78
CA SER A 449 1.73 58.64 -6.10
C SER A 449 1.08 58.23 -4.78
N TYR A 450 0.48 57.04 -4.73
CA TYR A 450 -0.18 56.51 -3.53
C TYR A 450 0.84 56.15 -2.45
N ILE A 451 1.95 55.51 -2.86
CA ILE A 451 3.06 55.13 -1.99
C ILE A 451 3.85 56.37 -1.50
N LEU A 452 4.16 57.33 -2.38
CA LEU A 452 4.91 58.55 -2.00
C LEU A 452 4.12 59.50 -1.09
N ASN A 453 2.79 59.61 -1.26
CA ASN A 453 1.96 60.38 -0.32
C ASN A 453 1.98 59.77 1.08
N TYR A 454 2.08 58.43 1.19
CA TYR A 454 2.20 57.74 2.48
C TYR A 454 3.56 57.94 3.15
N PHE A 455 4.66 57.99 2.40
CA PHE A 455 6.01 58.21 2.93
C PHE A 455 6.34 59.69 3.22
N SER A 456 5.69 60.65 2.56
CA SER A 456 5.90 62.08 2.83
C SER A 456 5.30 62.55 4.16
N LEU A 457 4.29 61.83 4.70
CA LEU A 457 3.74 62.15 6.02
C LEU A 457 4.65 61.70 7.17
N SER A 458 5.48 60.68 7.00
CA SER A 458 6.39 60.18 8.04
C SER A 458 7.72 60.93 8.14
N SER A 459 8.00 61.84 7.21
CA SER A 459 9.28 62.56 7.10
C SER A 459 9.20 64.04 7.54
N SER A 460 8.06 64.49 8.08
CA SER A 460 7.90 65.87 8.56
C SER A 460 8.42 66.13 9.98
N THR A 461 9.18 65.23 10.61
CA THR A 461 9.64 65.41 12.01
C THR A 461 11.14 65.44 12.27
N GLU A 462 12.05 65.14 11.34
CA GLU A 462 13.49 65.33 11.62
C GLU A 462 14.28 65.84 10.41
N SER A 463 14.56 67.14 10.47
CA SER A 463 15.44 67.88 9.56
C SER A 463 16.92 67.50 9.75
N PHE A 464 17.52 67.03 8.65
CA PHE A 464 18.85 67.40 8.12
C PHE A 464 19.87 68.06 9.08
N ASN A 465 20.99 67.37 9.32
CA ASN A 465 22.33 67.97 9.24
C ASN A 465 23.46 66.91 9.20
N GLY A 466 24.26 66.88 8.12
CA GLY A 466 25.68 66.49 8.16
C GLY A 466 26.18 65.25 7.38
N SER A 467 26.47 65.42 6.07
CA SER A 467 27.58 64.84 5.25
C SER A 467 27.86 63.31 5.18
N PRO A 468 28.49 62.82 4.08
CA PRO A 468 28.12 61.54 3.45
C PRO A 468 29.14 60.41 3.71
N THR A 469 28.88 59.58 4.72
CA THR A 469 29.39 58.20 4.77
C THR A 469 28.35 57.37 5.52
N GLY A 470 27.49 56.66 4.82
CA GLY A 470 26.39 55.94 5.46
C GLY A 470 25.83 54.86 4.56
N SER A 471 26.04 53.62 5.00
CA SER A 471 25.24 52.43 4.71
C SER A 471 23.82 52.74 4.18
N ILE A 472 23.45 52.07 3.09
CA ILE A 472 22.05 52.00 2.64
C ILE A 472 21.30 51.17 3.69
N ASN A 473 20.81 51.84 4.74
CA ASN A 473 19.82 51.28 5.63
C ASN A 473 18.50 51.25 4.85
N LEU A 474 18.18 50.11 4.24
CA LEU A 474 16.85 49.79 3.75
C LEU A 474 15.90 49.80 4.96
N VAL A 475 15.22 50.94 5.16
CA VAL A 475 14.17 51.09 6.17
C VAL A 475 13.11 50.03 5.91
N SER A 476 12.78 49.28 6.97
CA SER A 476 11.91 48.11 6.92
C SER A 476 10.49 48.44 6.41
N PRO A 477 9.91 47.64 5.49
CA PRO A 477 8.50 47.76 5.08
C PRO A 477 7.46 47.49 6.19
N ARG A 478 7.91 47.17 7.40
CA ARG A 478 7.09 46.74 8.56
C ARG A 478 5.99 47.72 8.99
N GLN A 479 6.08 49.01 8.63
CA GLN A 479 5.08 50.00 9.00
C GLN A 479 3.87 50.06 8.04
N SER A 480 4.04 49.62 6.78
CA SER A 480 2.99 49.71 5.75
C SER A 480 1.78 48.82 6.05
N LEU A 481 2.01 47.62 6.59
CA LEU A 481 0.94 46.64 6.85
C LEU A 481 0.24 46.81 8.21
N ARG A 482 0.87 47.50 9.18
CA ARG A 482 0.28 47.75 10.50
C ARG A 482 -0.86 48.78 10.46
N HIS A 483 -0.89 49.67 9.47
CA HIS A 483 -1.93 50.69 9.36
C HIS A 483 -3.14 50.25 8.54
N THR A 484 -2.98 49.39 7.53
CA THR A 484 -4.11 48.74 6.84
C THR A 484 -4.89 47.81 7.76
N SER A 485 -4.22 47.10 8.68
CA SER A 485 -4.92 46.32 9.71
C SER A 485 -5.67 47.18 10.74
N ALA A 486 -5.22 48.43 10.98
CA ALA A 486 -5.84 49.35 11.94
C ALA A 486 -7.01 50.16 11.35
N GLN A 487 -7.03 50.37 10.04
CA GLN A 487 -8.17 51.01 9.34
C GLN A 487 -9.32 50.04 9.03
N CYS A 488 -9.06 48.73 8.94
CA CYS A 488 -10.10 47.70 8.76
C CYS A 488 -10.66 47.13 10.08
N SER A 489 -10.14 47.54 11.24
CA SER A 489 -10.66 47.18 12.56
C SER A 489 -11.73 48.15 13.09
N HIS A 490 -12.39 48.90 12.21
CA HIS A 490 -13.51 49.80 12.54
C HIS A 490 -14.75 49.52 11.72
#